data_AF-A0A6C7SIX8-F1
#
_entry.id   AF-A0A6C7SIX8-F1
#
_cell.length_a   1.000
_cell.length_b   1.000
_cell.length_c   1.000
_cell.angle_alpha   90.00
_cell.angle_beta   90.00
_cell.angle_gamma   90.00
#
_symmetry.space_group_name_H-M   'P 1'
#
loop_
_entity.id
_entity.type
_entity.pdbx_description
1 polymer ?
#
loop_
_entity_poly.entity_id
_entity_poly.type
_entity_poly.pdbx_seq_one_letter_code
_entity_poly.pdbx_strand_id
1 'polypeptide(L)'
;QNNEFDLYQTDFCIGSKFIMEARECSDLCDLYEFYQKFKCNISCLEFNEDDYRKLLSRNYYPKNILDRGKISYMLFDLLDLREDNKEIYGGFFGECINIIKSTLKDREE
;
A
#
# COMPACT_ATOMS: atom_id res chain seq x y z
N GLN A 1 29.03 -5.74 0.06
CA GLN A 1 27.71 -6.26 0.44
C GLN A 1 26.83 -6.15 -0.79
N ASN A 2 26.33 -7.26 -1.31
CA ASN A 2 25.47 -7.26 -2.49
C ASN A 2 24.18 -6.51 -2.13
N ASN A 3 23.94 -5.38 -2.78
CA ASN A 3 22.66 -4.66 -2.74
C ASN A 3 21.62 -5.46 -3.54
N GLU A 4 21.36 -6.69 -3.11
CA GLU A 4 20.32 -7.56 -3.65
C GLU A 4 18.98 -7.00 -3.18
N PHE A 5 18.19 -6.55 -4.14
CA PHE A 5 16.81 -6.12 -3.93
C PHE A 5 15.93 -7.34 -4.17
N ASP A 6 15.22 -7.78 -3.13
CA ASP A 6 14.18 -8.79 -3.26
C ASP A 6 12.82 -8.12 -3.38
N LEU A 7 12.04 -8.56 -4.38
CA LEU A 7 10.65 -8.14 -4.56
C LEU A 7 9.75 -9.25 -4.00
N TYR A 8 9.20 -9.02 -2.81
CA TYR A 8 8.14 -9.86 -2.26
C TYR A 8 6.85 -9.59 -3.03
N GLN A 9 6.46 -10.52 -3.87
CA GLN A 9 5.24 -10.41 -4.65
C GLN A 9 4.04 -10.70 -3.75
N THR A 10 3.47 -9.65 -3.20
CA THR A 10 2.09 -9.64 -2.69
C THR A 10 1.34 -8.77 -3.69
N ASP A 11 0.76 -9.39 -4.71
CA ASP A 11 0.01 -8.68 -5.75
C ASP A 11 -1.30 -8.17 -5.14
N PHE A 12 -1.22 -7.03 -4.46
CA PHE A 12 -2.38 -6.36 -3.90
C PHE A 12 -2.89 -5.32 -4.90
N CYS A 13 -3.73 -5.77 -5.83
CA CYS A 13 -4.33 -4.90 -6.84
C CYS A 13 -5.74 -4.51 -6.42
N ILE A 14 -5.91 -3.27 -5.94
CA ILE A 14 -7.22 -2.73 -5.62
C ILE A 14 -7.58 -1.60 -6.59
N GLY A 15 -8.42 -1.91 -7.57
CA GLY A 15 -8.98 -0.93 -8.51
C GLY A 15 -10.24 -0.27 -7.95
N SER A 16 -10.62 0.89 -8.49
CA SER A 16 -11.79 1.67 -8.02
C SER A 16 -13.16 0.98 -8.20
N LYS A 17 -13.22 -0.17 -8.86
CA LYS A 17 -14.41 -1.02 -9.01
C LYS A 17 -14.21 -2.42 -8.41
N PHE A 18 -13.11 -2.60 -7.68
CA PHE A 18 -12.76 -3.87 -7.08
C PHE A 18 -13.48 -4.00 -5.74
N ILE A 19 -14.30 -5.03 -5.62
CA ILE A 19 -14.89 -5.42 -4.34
C ILE A 19 -13.83 -6.30 -3.67
N MET A 20 -13.22 -5.81 -2.59
CA MET A 20 -12.28 -6.61 -1.80
C MET A 20 -13.02 -7.78 -1.15
N GLU A 21 -12.55 -9.01 -1.41
CA GLU A 21 -13.06 -10.19 -0.72
C GLU A 21 -12.30 -10.41 0.60
N ALA A 22 -12.68 -11.43 1.36
CA ALA A 22 -12.14 -11.66 2.71
C ALA A 22 -10.61 -11.77 2.74
N ARG A 23 -9.99 -12.33 1.69
CA ARG A 23 -8.54 -12.44 1.60
C ARG A 23 -7.90 -11.06 1.40
N GLU A 24 -8.41 -10.26 0.48
CA GLU A 24 -7.87 -8.93 0.21
C GLU A 24 -8.07 -7.99 1.40
N CYS A 25 -9.19 -8.10 2.12
CA CYS A 25 -9.39 -7.38 3.37
C CYS A 25 -8.33 -7.76 4.42
N SER A 26 -7.99 -9.05 4.53
CA SER A 26 -6.92 -9.52 5.42
C SER A 26 -5.56 -8.97 4.99
N ASP A 27 -5.23 -9.05 3.70
CA ASP A 27 -3.95 -8.57 3.16
C ASP A 27 -3.79 -7.05 3.39
N LEU A 28 -4.86 -6.26 3.24
CA LEU A 28 -4.87 -4.83 3.58
C LEU A 28 -4.57 -4.59 5.06
N CYS A 29 -5.14 -5.39 5.95
CA CYS A 29 -4.91 -5.27 7.39
C CYS A 29 -3.48 -5.67 7.77
N ASP A 30 -2.96 -6.73 7.18
CA ASP A 30 -1.57 -7.15 7.40
C ASP A 30 -0.58 -6.08 6.90
N LEU A 31 -0.90 -5.41 5.78
CA LEU A 31 -0.14 -4.25 5.30
C LEU A 31 -0.20 -3.07 6.29
N TYR A 32 -1.38 -2.79 6.85
CA TYR A 32 -1.53 -1.77 7.90
C TYR A 32 -0.70 -2.08 9.14
N GLU A 33 -0.74 -3.31 9.64
CA GLU A 33 0.04 -3.74 10.81
C GLU A 33 1.54 -3.67 10.54
N PHE A 34 1.98 -4.11 9.36
CA PHE A 34 3.36 -3.97 8.90
C PHE A 34 3.77 -2.49 8.90
N TYR A 35 2.96 -1.62 8.30
CA TYR A 35 3.23 -0.19 8.28
C TYR A 35 3.36 0.38 9.70
N GLN A 36 2.41 0.12 10.59
CA GLN A 36 2.45 0.67 11.95
C GLN A 36 3.70 0.21 12.72
N LYS A 37 4.13 -1.04 12.51
CA LYS A 37 5.34 -1.59 13.12
C LYS A 37 6.63 -0.96 12.60
N PHE A 38 6.68 -0.57 11.32
CA PHE A 38 7.91 -0.17 10.65
C PHE A 38 7.93 1.27 10.11
N LYS A 39 6.89 2.09 10.34
CA LYS A 39 6.72 3.41 9.71
C LYS A 39 7.90 4.38 9.82
N CYS A 40 8.75 4.26 10.83
CA CYS A 40 9.96 5.08 10.97
C CYS A 40 11.13 4.64 10.05
N ASN A 41 11.05 3.44 9.46
CA ASN A 41 12.12 2.78 8.71
C ASN A 41 11.71 2.43 7.26
N ILE A 42 10.48 2.74 6.86
CA ILE A 42 9.95 2.47 5.52
C ILE A 42 9.59 3.77 4.81
N SER A 43 9.36 3.69 3.51
CA SER A 43 8.88 4.81 2.70
C SER A 43 7.71 4.35 1.84
N CYS A 44 6.64 5.14 1.82
CA CYS A 44 5.52 4.96 0.92
C CYS A 44 5.79 5.73 -0.37
N LEU A 45 5.92 5.00 -1.48
CA LEU A 45 6.27 5.58 -2.77
C LEU A 45 5.15 5.41 -3.79
N GLU A 46 4.91 6.44 -4.59
CA GLU A 46 4.08 6.40 -5.79
C GLU A 46 4.95 6.42 -7.04
N PHE A 47 4.50 5.69 -8.06
CA PHE A 47 5.17 5.59 -9.35
C PHE A 47 4.17 5.90 -10.47
N ASN A 48 4.68 6.47 -11.56
CA ASN A 48 3.91 6.49 -12.80
C ASN A 48 3.75 5.06 -13.34
N GLU A 49 2.83 4.88 -14.28
CA GLU A 49 2.51 3.56 -14.84
C GLU A 49 3.73 2.87 -15.49
N ASP A 50 4.59 3.63 -16.16
CA ASP A 50 5.78 3.09 -16.84
C ASP A 50 6.82 2.55 -15.85
N ASP A 51 7.16 3.33 -14.82
CA ASP A 51 8.08 2.92 -13.75
C ASP A 51 7.50 1.76 -12.93
N TYR A 52 6.18 1.77 -12.65
CA TYR A 52 5.51 0.66 -11.99
C TYR A 52 5.58 -0.63 -12.81
N ARG A 53 5.30 -0.57 -14.11
CA ARG A 53 5.43 -1.73 -15.02
C ARG A 53 6.86 -2.25 -15.10
N LYS A 54 7.85 -1.36 -15.12
CA LYS A 54 9.27 -1.75 -15.09
C LYS A 54 9.63 -2.48 -13.80
N LEU A 55 9.15 -1.99 -12.65
CA LEU A 55 9.38 -2.61 -11.34
C LEU A 55 8.83 -4.04 -11.33
N LEU A 56 7.59 -4.22 -11.81
CA LEU A 56 6.95 -5.54 -11.88
C LEU A 56 7.60 -6.48 -12.89
N SER A 57 8.15 -5.97 -14.00
CA SER A 57 8.75 -6.80 -15.04
C SER A 57 10.00 -7.56 -14.58
N ARG A 58 10.65 -7.11 -13.49
CA ARG A 58 11.95 -7.62 -12.99
C ARG A 58 13.11 -7.59 -13.99
N ASN A 59 12.91 -7.00 -15.17
CA ASN A 59 13.93 -6.86 -16.21
C ASN A 59 14.84 -5.65 -15.99
N TYR A 60 14.54 -4.84 -15.00
CA TYR A 60 15.23 -3.60 -14.68
C TYR A 60 15.74 -3.65 -13.25
N TYR A 61 16.90 -3.06 -13.00
CA TYR A 61 17.46 -2.96 -11.65
C TYR A 61 16.53 -2.12 -10.76
N PRO A 62 15.92 -2.69 -9.69
CA PRO A 62 14.86 -2.01 -8.95
C PRO A 62 15.27 -0.67 -8.37
N LYS A 63 16.51 -0.54 -7.89
CA LYS A 63 17.03 0.71 -7.33
C LYS A 63 16.85 1.91 -8.25
N ASN A 64 17.13 1.73 -9.55
CA ASN A 64 17.04 2.81 -10.54
C ASN A 64 15.61 3.33 -10.73
N ILE A 65 14.63 2.51 -10.38
CA ILE A 65 13.21 2.84 -10.42
C ILE A 65 12.81 3.45 -9.08
N LEU A 66 13.18 2.82 -7.96
CA LEU A 66 12.89 3.30 -6.60
C LEU A 66 13.43 4.71 -6.35
N ASP A 67 14.62 5.03 -6.85
CA ASP A 67 15.24 6.36 -6.74
C ASP A 67 14.41 7.47 -7.44
N ARG A 68 13.45 7.11 -8.31
CA ARG A 68 12.53 8.05 -8.98
C ARG A 68 11.16 8.11 -8.31
N GLY A 69 10.91 7.24 -7.35
CA GLY A 69 9.65 7.19 -6.61
C GLY A 69 9.40 8.52 -5.90
N LYS A 70 8.15 9.00 -5.97
CA LYS A 70 7.73 10.16 -5.19
C LYS A 70 7.08 9.69 -3.91
N ILE A 71 7.11 10.51 -2.87
CA ILE A 71 6.39 10.21 -1.64
C ILE A 71 4.89 10.14 -1.92
N SER A 72 4.27 9.02 -1.54
CA SER A 72 2.83 8.85 -1.61
C SER A 72 2.18 9.31 -0.30
N TYR A 73 1.67 10.55 -0.30
CA TYR A 73 0.90 11.07 0.83
C TYR A 73 -0.42 10.31 1.04
N MET A 74 -1.03 9.84 -0.06
CA MET A 74 -2.25 9.04 0.01
C MET A 74 -2.03 7.74 0.79
N LEU A 75 -0.93 7.01 0.51
CA LEU A 75 -0.63 5.79 1.26
C LEU A 75 -0.35 6.06 2.74
N PHE A 76 0.36 7.16 3.05
CA PHE A 76 0.56 7.56 4.44
C PHE A 76 -0.77 7.85 5.14
N ASP A 77 -1.62 8.68 4.53
CA ASP A 77 -2.92 9.03 5.11
C ASP A 77 -3.85 7.82 5.24
N LEU A 78 -3.80 6.88 4.30
CA LEU A 78 -4.55 5.62 4.36
C LEU A 78 -4.11 4.80 5.58
N LEU A 79 -2.80 4.58 5.72
CA LEU A 79 -2.25 3.69 6.74
C LEU A 79 -2.18 4.38 8.13
N ASP A 80 -2.22 5.71 8.18
CA ASP A 80 -2.45 6.52 9.39
C ASP A 80 -3.96 6.69 9.72
N LEU A 81 -4.86 6.13 8.90
CA LEU A 81 -6.32 6.18 9.07
C LEU A 81 -6.92 7.60 9.09
N ARG A 82 -6.39 8.51 8.27
CA ARG A 82 -6.86 9.91 8.15
C ARG A 82 -8.09 10.05 7.26
N GLU A 83 -9.26 9.91 7.87
CA GLU A 83 -10.55 9.96 7.17
C GLU A 83 -10.90 11.35 6.60
N ASP A 84 -10.32 12.41 7.13
CA ASP A 84 -10.55 13.79 6.69
C ASP A 84 -10.12 14.02 5.23
N ASN A 85 -9.18 13.21 4.71
CA ASN A 85 -8.73 13.27 3.32
C ASN A 85 -9.58 12.44 2.34
N LYS A 86 -10.70 11.86 2.81
CA LYS A 86 -11.62 11.08 1.95
C LYS A 86 -12.17 11.90 0.78
N GLU A 87 -12.45 13.19 0.96
CA GLU A 87 -12.94 14.03 -0.15
C GLU A 87 -11.88 14.25 -1.23
N ILE A 88 -10.60 14.18 -0.87
CA ILE A 88 -9.46 14.36 -1.79
C ILE A 88 -9.20 13.06 -2.55
N TYR A 89 -9.22 11.91 -1.86
CA TYR A 89 -8.84 10.61 -2.44
C TYR A 89 -10.02 9.76 -2.94
N GLY A 90 -11.25 10.12 -2.58
CA GLY A 90 -12.47 9.50 -3.06
C GLY A 90 -13.03 8.40 -2.15
N GLY A 91 -14.20 7.86 -2.55
CA GLY A 91 -14.97 6.91 -1.75
C GLY A 91 -14.20 5.64 -1.39
N PHE A 92 -13.46 5.10 -2.34
CA PHE A 92 -12.68 3.87 -2.18
C PHE A 92 -11.59 3.96 -1.10
N PHE A 93 -10.94 5.11 -0.98
CA PHE A 93 -9.99 5.36 0.12
C PHE A 93 -10.69 5.23 1.49
N GLY A 94 -11.90 5.79 1.61
CA GLY A 94 -12.71 5.66 2.82
C GLY A 94 -13.17 4.22 3.08
N GLU A 95 -13.47 3.45 2.04
CA GLU A 95 -13.80 2.02 2.16
C GLU A 95 -12.62 1.22 2.71
N CYS A 96 -11.39 1.47 2.23
CA CYS A 96 -10.19 0.83 2.77
C CYS A 96 -9.99 1.14 4.26
N ILE A 97 -10.15 2.41 4.68
CA ILE A 97 -10.06 2.78 6.11
C ILE A 97 -11.12 2.03 6.93
N ASN A 98 -12.35 1.98 6.44
CA ASN A 98 -13.43 1.29 7.11
C ASN A 98 -13.15 -0.21 7.27
N ILE A 99 -12.62 -0.87 6.22
CA ILE A 99 -12.22 -2.29 6.25
C ILE A 99 -11.16 -2.52 7.34
N ILE A 100 -10.09 -1.72 7.35
CA ILE A 100 -9.03 -1.83 8.38
C ILE A 100 -9.65 -1.69 9.77
N LYS A 101 -10.48 -0.66 10.00
CA LYS A 101 -11.13 -0.43 11.29
C LYS A 101 -12.06 -1.56 11.71
N SER A 102 -12.83 -2.15 10.79
CA SER A 102 -13.71 -3.28 11.12
C SER A 102 -12.91 -4.53 11.49
N THR A 103 -11.89 -4.89 10.71
CA THR A 103 -11.10 -6.09 10.96
C THR A 103 -10.29 -5.99 12.24
N LEU A 104 -9.80 -4.80 12.59
CA LEU A 104 -9.14 -4.58 13.89
C LEU A 104 -10.08 -4.81 15.07
N LYS A 105 -11.34 -4.38 14.98
CA LYS A 105 -12.34 -4.63 16.03
C LYS A 105 -12.62 -6.13 16.18
N ASP A 106 -12.79 -6.84 15.07
CA ASP A 106 -13.04 -8.29 15.08
C ASP A 106 -11.88 -9.10 15.68
N ARG A 107 -10.65 -8.55 15.68
CA ARG A 107 -9.45 -9.19 16.26
C ARG A 107 -9.26 -8.91 17.76
N GLU A 108 -9.96 -7.91 18.31
CA GLU A 108 -9.93 -7.56 19.74
C GLU A 108 -10.98 -8.32 20.59
N GLU A 109 -11.96 -8.94 19.93
CA GLU A 109 -13.01 -9.79 20.53
C GLU A 109 -12.62 -11.28 20.60
#